data_AF-A0A7C7XZV5-F1
#
_entry.id   AF-A0A7C7XZV5-F1
#
_cell.length_a   1.000
_cell.length_b   1.000
_cell.length_c   1.000
_cell.angle_alpha   90.00
_cell.angle_beta   90.00
_cell.angle_gamma   90.00
#
_symmetry.space_group_name_H-M   'P 1'
#
loop_
_entity.id
_entity.type
_entity.pdbx_description
1 polymer ?
#
loop_
_entity_poly.entity_id
_entity_poly.type
_entity_poly.pdbx_seq_one_letter_code
_entity_poly.pdbx_strand_id
1 'polypeptide(L)'
;MTGESMEWWDWETQSIWSQPWGAAIDGELSRTRLTLLPYELVPWQSWRDQHPDTKVLVDERANLVYRGLSAIDRFVIGVSIGEAAKGFYFVSSAQEGVVNETVGEFPVTVFADEGTRRIHVLLRSSQPGLGGSQKLPDQVTFELVESPESPGVIEVQDVETNST
;
A
#
# COMPACT_ATOMS: atom_id res chain seq x y z
N MET A 1 -9.83 -25.39 -26.87
CA MET A 1 -9.16 -24.94 -25.63
C MET A 1 -8.66 -23.54 -25.88
N THR A 2 -9.43 -22.54 -25.46
CA THR A 2 -9.09 -21.12 -25.59
C THR A 2 -8.20 -20.73 -24.42
N GLY A 3 -6.96 -20.36 -24.71
CA GLY A 3 -5.94 -20.00 -23.74
C GLY A 3 -6.16 -18.62 -23.14
N GLU A 4 -7.04 -18.55 -22.14
CA GLU A 4 -7.17 -17.41 -21.22
C GLU A 4 -6.98 -17.92 -19.78
N SER A 5 -5.94 -18.73 -19.53
CA SER A 5 -5.67 -19.33 -18.22
C SER A 5 -4.70 -18.44 -17.45
N MET A 6 -5.24 -17.45 -16.73
CA MET A 6 -4.53 -16.67 -15.72
C MET A 6 -4.37 -17.52 -14.45
N GLU A 7 -3.68 -18.65 -14.63
CA GLU A 7 -3.61 -19.76 -13.69
C GLU A 7 -2.15 -20.08 -13.37
N TRP A 8 -1.85 -20.33 -12.10
CA TRP A 8 -0.57 -20.87 -11.65
C TRP A 8 -0.73 -22.31 -11.20
N TRP A 9 0.27 -23.12 -11.51
CA TRP A 9 0.39 -24.49 -11.02
C TRP A 9 1.37 -24.52 -9.85
N ASP A 10 0.91 -25.04 -8.71
CA ASP A 10 1.75 -25.33 -7.56
C ASP A 10 2.17 -26.80 -7.62
N TRP A 11 3.47 -27.05 -7.79
CA TRP A 11 4.02 -28.40 -7.87
C TRP A 11 4.02 -29.14 -6.53
N GLU A 12 4.13 -28.43 -5.41
CA GLU A 12 4.20 -29.06 -4.09
C GLU A 12 2.84 -29.59 -3.67
N THR A 13 1.81 -28.77 -3.78
CA THR A 13 0.44 -29.11 -3.35
C THR A 13 -0.45 -29.62 -4.47
N GLN A 14 0.08 -29.68 -5.71
CA GLN A 14 -0.66 -30.05 -6.91
C GLN A 14 -1.93 -29.21 -7.09
N SER A 15 -1.88 -27.93 -6.69
CA SER A 15 -3.01 -27.00 -6.71
C SER A 15 -2.96 -26.07 -7.92
N ILE A 16 -4.14 -25.73 -8.44
CA ILE A 16 -4.31 -24.73 -9.50
C ILE A 16 -4.81 -23.44 -8.85
N TRP A 17 -4.13 -22.33 -9.13
CA TRP A 17 -4.40 -21.02 -8.54
C TRP A 17 -4.83 -20.01 -9.59
N SER A 18 -5.95 -19.33 -9.35
CA SER A 18 -6.36 -18.16 -10.12
C SER A 18 -5.51 -16.95 -9.74
N GLN A 19 -4.68 -16.45 -10.66
CA GLN A 19 -3.87 -15.25 -10.48
C GLN A 19 -4.68 -14.02 -10.04
N PRO A 20 -5.80 -13.64 -10.71
CA PRO A 20 -6.53 -12.42 -10.36
C PRO A 20 -7.21 -12.50 -8.99
N TRP A 21 -7.51 -13.71 -8.51
CA TRP A 21 -8.19 -13.91 -7.23
C TRP A 21 -7.27 -14.34 -6.09
N GLY A 22 -6.01 -14.66 -6.40
CA GLY A 22 -5.07 -15.22 -5.43
C GLY A 22 -5.66 -16.45 -4.72
N ALA A 23 -6.47 -17.25 -5.43
CA ALA A 23 -7.29 -18.30 -4.84
C ALA A 23 -7.04 -19.63 -5.53
N ALA A 24 -6.93 -20.70 -4.75
CA ALA A 24 -6.83 -22.06 -5.27
C ALA A 24 -8.21 -22.53 -5.74
N ILE A 25 -8.31 -22.81 -7.03
CA ILE A 25 -9.53 -23.25 -7.71
C ILE A 25 -9.63 -24.77 -7.83
N ASP A 26 -8.50 -25.48 -7.72
CA ASP A 26 -8.42 -26.94 -7.73
C ASP A 26 -7.19 -27.44 -6.95
N GLY A 27 -7.18 -28.74 -6.61
CA GLY A 27 -6.11 -29.42 -5.87
C GLY A 27 -6.25 -29.35 -4.35
N GLU A 28 -5.18 -29.69 -3.63
CA GLU A 28 -5.19 -29.85 -2.17
C GLU A 28 -5.63 -28.57 -1.45
N LEU A 29 -5.17 -27.41 -1.93
CA LEU A 29 -5.46 -26.12 -1.31
C LEU A 29 -6.77 -25.49 -1.81
N SER A 30 -7.61 -26.21 -2.55
CA SER A 30 -8.90 -25.72 -3.03
C SER A 30 -9.69 -24.99 -1.94
N ARG A 31 -10.27 -23.84 -2.29
CA ARG A 31 -10.98 -22.90 -1.38
C ARG A 31 -10.08 -22.07 -0.46
N THR A 32 -8.76 -22.15 -0.62
CA THR A 32 -7.82 -21.25 0.05
C THR A 32 -7.64 -19.96 -0.76
N ARG A 33 -7.50 -18.83 -0.06
CA ARG A 33 -7.08 -17.54 -0.61
C ARG A 33 -5.75 -17.13 0.02
N LEU A 34 -4.84 -16.60 -0.80
CA LEU A 34 -3.58 -16.05 -0.34
C LEU A 34 -3.82 -14.81 0.52
N THR A 35 -3.03 -14.68 1.58
CA THR A 35 -2.91 -13.43 2.32
C THR A 35 -2.12 -12.44 1.48
N LEU A 36 -2.71 -11.28 1.20
CA LEU A 36 -1.99 -10.19 0.53
C LEU A 36 -0.92 -9.66 1.46
N LEU A 37 0.34 -9.72 1.00
CA LEU A 37 1.45 -9.10 1.69
C LEU A 37 1.57 -7.64 1.26
N PRO A 38 1.91 -6.73 2.19
CA PRO A 38 2.19 -5.35 1.84
C PRO A 38 3.40 -5.29 0.90
N TYR A 39 3.29 -4.50 -0.17
CA TYR A 39 4.38 -4.23 -1.10
C TYR A 39 4.38 -2.75 -1.49
N GLU A 40 5.54 -2.25 -1.91
CA GLU A 40 5.71 -0.87 -2.35
C GLU A 40 6.07 -0.83 -3.84
N LEU A 41 5.34 -0.03 -4.61
CA LEU A 41 5.62 0.23 -6.03
C LEU A 41 6.29 1.61 -6.15
N VAL A 42 7.61 1.63 -6.24
CA VAL A 42 8.39 2.86 -6.35
C VAL A 42 9.41 2.80 -7.49
N PRO A 43 9.82 3.96 -8.04
CA PRO A 43 10.97 4.02 -8.92
C PRO A 43 12.21 3.42 -8.25
N TRP A 44 13.01 2.73 -9.06
CA TRP A 44 14.25 2.09 -8.57
C TRP A 44 15.19 3.06 -7.84
N GLN A 45 15.29 4.30 -8.31
CA GLN A 45 16.09 5.33 -7.66
C GLN A 45 15.60 5.61 -6.23
N SER A 46 14.29 5.85 -6.06
CA SER A 46 13.68 6.11 -4.75
C SER A 46 13.85 4.94 -3.78
N TRP A 47 13.79 3.69 -4.27
CA TRP A 47 14.08 2.51 -3.45
C TRP A 47 15.53 2.48 -3.00
N ARG A 48 16.47 2.69 -3.92
CA ARG A 48 17.91 2.66 -3.63
C ARG A 48 18.36 3.74 -2.66
N ASP A 49 17.79 4.93 -2.74
CA ASP A 49 18.13 6.03 -1.83
C ASP A 49 17.77 5.69 -0.38
N GLN A 50 16.72 4.89 -0.16
CA GLN A 50 16.27 4.45 1.16
C GLN A 50 16.93 3.16 1.64
N HIS A 51 17.22 2.26 0.71
CA HIS A 51 17.77 0.93 1.00
C HIS A 51 19.10 0.75 0.26
N PRO A 52 20.15 1.51 0.63
CA PRO A 52 21.42 1.53 -0.09
C PRO A 52 22.12 0.16 -0.11
N ASP A 53 21.87 -0.67 0.91
CA ASP A 53 22.44 -2.02 1.04
C ASP A 53 21.65 -3.11 0.28
N THR A 54 20.58 -2.73 -0.45
CA THR A 54 19.80 -3.68 -1.27
C THR A 54 20.71 -4.39 -2.26
N LYS A 55 20.63 -5.73 -2.26
CA LYS A 55 21.33 -6.57 -3.25
C LYS A 55 20.36 -6.98 -4.34
N VAL A 56 20.78 -6.83 -5.59
CA VAL A 56 20.04 -7.31 -6.77
C VAL A 56 20.78 -8.51 -7.34
N LEU A 57 20.06 -9.61 -7.58
CA LEU A 57 20.61 -10.73 -8.32
C LEU A 57 20.70 -10.35 -9.80
N VAL A 58 21.93 -10.29 -10.31
CA VAL A 58 22.21 -10.00 -11.72
C VAL A 58 22.66 -11.31 -12.36
N ASP A 59 21.88 -11.82 -13.31
CA ASP A 59 22.25 -12.99 -14.12
C ASP A 59 22.68 -12.58 -15.54
N GLU A 60 23.01 -13.56 -16.38
CA GLU A 60 23.37 -13.35 -17.79
C GLU A 60 22.28 -12.66 -18.64
N ARG A 61 21.04 -12.61 -18.14
CA ARG A 61 19.88 -11.95 -18.75
C ARG A 61 19.69 -10.53 -18.23
N ALA A 62 20.47 -10.08 -17.26
CA ALA A 62 20.38 -8.70 -16.75
C ALA A 62 20.73 -7.64 -17.81
N ASN A 63 21.39 -8.02 -18.89
CA ASN A 63 21.62 -7.19 -20.08
C ASN A 63 20.42 -7.10 -21.02
N LEU A 64 19.27 -7.69 -20.67
CA LEU A 64 17.99 -7.32 -21.27
C LEU A 64 17.70 -5.88 -20.83
N VAL A 65 18.22 -4.93 -21.59
CA VAL A 65 17.80 -3.54 -21.55
C VAL A 65 16.31 -3.55 -21.84
N TYR A 66 15.50 -3.52 -20.79
CA TYR A 66 14.09 -3.16 -20.88
C TYR A 66 14.07 -1.75 -21.44
N ARG A 67 13.94 -1.62 -22.77
CA ARG A 67 13.87 -0.33 -23.46
C ARG A 67 12.80 0.47 -22.74
N GLY A 68 13.23 1.59 -22.15
CA GLY A 68 12.50 2.37 -21.16
C GLY A 68 10.99 2.27 -21.31
N LEU A 69 10.38 1.44 -20.47
CA LEU A 69 8.99 1.66 -20.14
C LEU A 69 9.00 2.97 -19.36
N SER A 70 8.53 4.04 -19.99
CA SER A 70 8.14 5.23 -19.24
C SER A 70 7.26 4.79 -18.08
N ALA A 71 7.48 5.37 -16.91
CA ALA A 71 6.63 5.09 -15.76
C ALA A 71 5.16 5.23 -16.19
N ILE A 72 4.39 4.15 -16.04
CA ILE A 72 2.98 4.16 -16.39
C ILE A 72 2.25 4.65 -15.15
N ASP A 73 1.88 5.94 -15.14
CA ASP A 73 1.12 6.54 -14.04
C ASP A 73 -0.38 6.24 -14.15
N ARG A 74 -0.79 5.60 -15.25
CA ARG A 74 -2.18 5.16 -15.50
C ARG A 74 -2.46 3.81 -14.85
N PHE A 75 -2.35 3.77 -13.52
CA PHE A 75 -2.76 2.61 -12.71
C PHE A 75 -3.79 2.99 -11.64
N VAL A 76 -4.36 1.97 -11.04
CA VAL A 76 -5.37 2.08 -9.97
C VAL A 76 -4.76 1.58 -8.68
N ILE A 77 -4.88 2.38 -7.62
CA ILE A 77 -4.61 2.00 -6.24
C ILE A 77 -5.85 1.24 -5.76
N GLY A 78 -5.75 -0.08 -5.65
CA GLY A 78 -6.80 -0.92 -5.09
C GLY A 78 -6.68 -0.99 -3.57
N VAL A 79 -7.74 -0.63 -2.85
CA VAL A 79 -7.82 -0.76 -1.39
C VAL A 79 -8.93 -1.75 -1.05
N SER A 80 -8.59 -2.81 -0.33
CA SER A 80 -9.54 -3.80 0.17
C SER A 80 -9.47 -3.93 1.68
N ILE A 81 -10.63 -3.84 2.34
CA ILE A 81 -10.78 -3.97 3.80
C ILE A 81 -11.99 -4.87 4.07
N GLY A 82 -11.76 -6.05 4.62
CA GLY A 82 -12.78 -7.10 4.72
C GLY A 82 -13.31 -7.50 3.34
N GLU A 83 -14.62 -7.48 3.18
CA GLU A 83 -15.30 -7.73 1.90
C GLU A 83 -15.46 -6.48 1.02
N ALA A 84 -15.10 -5.29 1.54
CA ALA A 84 -15.20 -4.04 0.80
C ALA A 84 -13.93 -3.78 0.00
N ALA A 85 -14.09 -3.27 -1.24
CA ALA A 85 -12.98 -2.84 -2.07
C ALA A 85 -13.32 -1.58 -2.87
N LYS A 86 -12.33 -0.69 -3.04
CA LYS A 86 -12.44 0.51 -3.86
C LYS A 86 -11.13 0.79 -4.60
N GLY A 87 -11.26 1.26 -5.84
CA GLY A 87 -10.14 1.71 -6.66
C GLY A 87 -10.00 3.23 -6.67
N PHE A 88 -8.77 3.74 -6.58
CA PHE A 88 -8.42 5.15 -6.73
C PHE A 88 -7.47 5.31 -7.90
N TYR A 89 -7.73 6.24 -8.82
CA TYR A 89 -6.81 6.49 -9.93
C TYR A 89 -5.56 7.21 -9.42
N PHE A 90 -4.38 6.65 -9.68
CA PHE A 90 -3.12 7.22 -9.18
C PHE A 90 -2.96 8.68 -9.59
N VAL A 91 -3.18 9.03 -10.86
CA VAL A 91 -3.02 10.41 -11.35
C VAL A 91 -3.92 11.39 -10.58
N SER A 92 -5.19 11.03 -10.37
CA SER A 92 -6.12 11.89 -9.63
C SER A 92 -5.74 11.99 -8.16
N SER A 93 -5.38 10.87 -7.52
CA SER A 93 -4.94 10.88 -6.12
C SER A 93 -3.64 11.67 -5.92
N ALA A 94 -2.70 11.59 -6.86
CA ALA A 94 -1.43 12.29 -6.79
C ALA A 94 -1.59 13.80 -7.01
N GLN A 95 -2.51 14.22 -7.88
CA GLN A 95 -2.85 15.63 -8.08
C GLN A 95 -3.49 16.26 -6.84
N GLU A 96 -4.36 15.52 -6.15
CA GLU A 96 -4.96 15.97 -4.89
C GLU A 96 -3.98 15.88 -3.70
N GLY A 97 -2.93 15.06 -3.82
CA GLY A 97 -1.96 14.73 -2.77
C GLY A 97 -2.54 13.83 -1.69
N VAL A 98 -3.68 14.20 -1.10
CA VAL A 98 -4.38 13.47 -0.04
C VAL A 98 -5.86 13.33 -0.38
N VAL A 99 -6.34 12.09 -0.50
CA VAL A 99 -7.75 11.77 -0.76
C VAL A 99 -8.37 11.13 0.49
N ASN A 100 -9.35 11.80 1.08
CA ASN A 100 -10.15 11.28 2.18
C ASN A 100 -11.41 10.61 1.64
N GLU A 101 -11.57 9.31 1.86
CA GLU A 101 -12.75 8.56 1.42
C GLU A 101 -13.15 7.47 2.43
N THR A 102 -14.13 6.62 2.08
CA THR A 102 -14.44 5.35 2.71
C THR A 102 -14.24 4.18 1.73
N VAL A 103 -13.91 3.03 2.30
CA VAL A 103 -13.95 1.73 1.61
C VAL A 103 -14.95 0.88 2.37
N GLY A 104 -16.17 0.76 1.83
CA GLY A 104 -17.30 0.29 2.61
C GLY A 104 -17.60 1.26 3.76
N GLU A 105 -17.60 0.76 4.99
CA GLU A 105 -17.82 1.56 6.21
C GLU A 105 -16.53 2.14 6.80
N PHE A 106 -15.36 1.75 6.28
CA PHE A 106 -14.07 2.14 6.83
C PHE A 106 -13.60 3.46 6.22
N PRO A 107 -13.51 4.55 7.00
CA PRO A 107 -12.90 5.79 6.52
C PRO A 107 -11.38 5.59 6.32
N VAL A 108 -10.90 5.98 5.15
CA VAL A 108 -9.49 5.88 4.75
C VAL A 108 -8.97 7.22 4.28
N THR A 109 -7.65 7.36 4.33
CA THR A 109 -6.88 8.41 3.67
C THR A 109 -5.90 7.76 2.72
N VAL A 110 -5.96 8.14 1.44
CA VAL A 110 -5.01 7.73 0.41
C VAL A 110 -4.10 8.91 0.12
N PHE A 111 -2.82 8.79 0.47
CA PHE A 111 -1.78 9.72 0.06
C PHE A 111 -1.03 9.13 -1.13
N ALA A 112 -0.85 9.92 -2.18
CA ALA A 112 -0.07 9.54 -3.35
C ALA A 112 0.85 10.69 -3.75
N ASP A 113 2.15 10.42 -3.82
CA ASP A 113 3.14 11.41 -4.21
C ASP A 113 3.46 11.30 -5.72
N GLU A 114 3.28 12.39 -6.47
CA GLU A 114 3.45 12.38 -7.93
C GLU A 114 4.91 12.10 -8.36
N GLY A 115 5.88 12.65 -7.63
CA GLY A 115 7.30 12.56 -8.00
C GLY A 115 7.91 11.20 -7.67
N THR A 116 7.61 10.69 -6.48
CA THR A 116 8.18 9.46 -5.93
C THR A 116 7.29 8.24 -6.15
N ARG A 117 6.02 8.42 -6.52
CA ARG A 117 4.98 7.37 -6.63
C ARG A 117 4.74 6.60 -5.34
N ARG A 118 5.16 7.14 -4.19
CA ARG A 118 4.84 6.55 -2.90
C ARG A 118 3.36 6.66 -2.64
N ILE A 119 2.78 5.56 -2.17
CA ILE A 119 1.36 5.46 -1.86
C ILE A 119 1.23 4.96 -0.44
N HIS A 120 0.50 5.71 0.38
CA HIS A 120 0.12 5.30 1.72
C HIS A 120 -1.40 5.27 1.83
N VAL A 121 -1.92 4.20 2.40
CA VAL A 121 -3.34 4.06 2.72
C VAL A 121 -3.46 3.89 4.22
N LEU A 122 -4.13 4.84 4.85
CA LEU A 122 -4.24 4.93 6.30
C LEU A 122 -5.71 4.82 6.69
N LEU A 123 -6.00 4.05 7.74
CA LEU A 123 -7.32 4.08 8.37
C LEU A 123 -7.47 5.40 9.14
N ARG A 124 -8.63 6.05 9.00
CA ARG A 124 -8.95 7.23 9.80
C ARG A 124 -9.78 6.81 11.01
N SER A 125 -9.23 6.91 12.20
CA SER A 125 -10.05 6.90 13.41
C SER A 125 -10.67 8.28 13.59
N SER A 126 -12.01 8.36 13.62
CA SER A 126 -12.65 9.57 14.15
C SER A 126 -12.38 9.63 15.65
N GLN A 127 -11.49 10.51 16.10
CA GLN A 127 -11.45 10.86 17.52
C GLN A 127 -12.79 11.54 17.88
N PRO A 128 -13.54 11.04 18.88
CA PRO A 128 -14.74 11.71 19.36
C PRO A 128 -14.37 13.11 19.89
N GLY A 129 -14.90 14.16 19.25
CA GLY A 129 -14.72 15.56 19.71
C GLY A 129 -14.11 16.54 18.70
N LEU A 130 -13.52 16.05 17.60
CA LEU A 130 -12.89 16.89 16.56
C LEU A 130 -13.77 17.00 15.31
N GLY A 131 -14.95 17.60 15.45
CA GLY A 131 -15.96 17.73 14.38
C GLY A 131 -15.95 19.05 13.61
N GLY A 132 -14.79 19.66 13.36
CA GLY A 132 -14.69 20.96 12.70
C GLY A 132 -13.45 21.10 11.81
N SER A 133 -13.51 22.03 10.85
CA SER A 133 -12.35 22.40 10.02
C SER A 133 -11.25 22.98 10.92
N GLN A 134 -10.16 22.23 11.11
CA GLN A 134 -8.96 22.74 11.75
C GLN A 134 -8.04 23.36 10.70
N LYS A 135 -7.53 24.55 11.00
CA LYS A 135 -6.35 25.04 10.30
C LYS A 135 -5.19 24.14 10.70
N LEU A 136 -4.73 23.33 9.75
CA LEU A 136 -3.48 22.62 9.90
C LEU A 136 -2.32 23.63 9.90
N PRO A 137 -1.31 23.45 10.76
CA PRO A 137 -0.11 24.27 10.74
C PRO A 137 0.70 23.98 9.47
N ASP A 138 1.51 24.96 9.05
CA ASP A 138 2.41 24.82 7.90
C ASP A 138 3.49 23.74 8.15
N GLN A 139 3.73 23.39 9.41
CA GLN A 139 4.64 22.34 9.83
C GLN A 139 4.06 21.61 11.04
N VAL A 140 3.87 20.30 10.93
CA VAL A 140 3.50 19.45 12.07
C VAL A 140 4.77 18.90 12.70
N THR A 141 4.94 19.11 14.01
CA THR A 141 6.11 18.63 14.76
C THR A 141 5.65 17.55 15.74
N PHE A 142 6.34 16.42 15.74
CA PHE A 142 6.02 15.30 16.63
C PHE A 142 7.19 15.03 17.58
N GLU A 143 6.88 14.67 18.81
CA GLU A 143 7.82 14.19 19.83
C GLU A 143 7.48 12.78 20.28
N LEU A 144 8.50 12.04 20.73
CA LEU A 144 8.33 10.71 21.29
C LEU A 144 8.17 10.85 22.81
N VAL A 145 6.99 10.50 23.32
CA VAL A 145 6.67 10.56 24.75
C VAL A 145 6.40 9.17 25.30
N GLU A 146 6.73 8.96 26.57
CA GLU A 146 6.40 7.72 27.26
C GLU A 146 4.92 7.77 27.69
N SER A 147 4.16 6.74 27.32
CA SER A 147 2.73 6.67 27.59
C SER A 147 2.46 6.73 29.09
N PRO A 148 1.63 7.69 29.57
CA PRO A 148 1.32 7.80 30.99
C PRO A 148 0.48 6.62 31.50
N GLU A 149 -0.23 5.94 30.60
CA GLU A 149 -1.09 4.80 30.92
C GLU A 149 -0.35 3.45 30.82
N SER A 150 0.75 3.40 30.06
CA SER A 150 1.54 2.18 29.83
C SER A 150 3.05 2.47 29.88
N PRO A 151 3.68 2.37 31.07
CA PRO A 151 5.12 2.60 31.23
C PRO A 151 5.94 1.67 30.32
N GLY A 152 6.89 2.24 29.58
CA GLY A 152 7.70 1.53 28.58
C GLY A 152 7.15 1.53 27.15
N VAL A 153 5.94 2.07 26.90
CA VAL A 153 5.41 2.28 25.56
C VAL A 153 5.74 3.70 25.10
N ILE A 154 6.43 3.83 23.97
CA ILE A 154 6.72 5.13 23.35
C ILE A 154 5.60 5.45 22.36
N GLU A 155 4.95 6.59 22.55
CA GLU A 155 3.91 7.11 21.68
C GLU A 155 4.40 8.37 20.97
N VAL A 156 3.81 8.66 19.80
CA VAL A 156 4.16 9.84 18.98
C VAL A 156 3.14 10.93 19.31
N GLN A 157 3.58 11.99 19.98
CA GLN A 157 2.74 13.13 20.33
C GLN A 157 2.98 14.29 19.37
N ASP A 158 1.93 14.87 18.83
CA ASP A 158 1.96 16.15 18.13
C ASP A 158 2.24 17.28 19.14
N VAL A 159 3.31 18.03 18.92
CA VAL A 159 3.80 19.08 19.84
C VAL A 159 2.85 20.29 19.91
N GLU A 160 2.10 20.58 18.85
CA GLU A 160 1.23 21.76 18.82
C GLU A 160 -0.17 21.46 19.38
N THR A 161 -0.66 20.25 19.17
CA THR A 161 -2.01 19.83 19.61
C THR A 161 -1.99 18.98 20.87
N ASN A 162 -0.81 18.52 21.31
CA ASN A 162 -0.62 17.50 22.36
C ASN A 162 -1.41 16.21 22.10
N SER A 163 -1.82 15.93 20.86
CA SER A 163 -2.49 14.68 20.52
C SER A 163 -1.46 13.57 20.37
N THR A 164 -1.71 12.44 21.03
CA THR A 164 -0.96 11.21 20.88
C THR A 164 -1.62 10.24 19.90
#